data_AF-A0A928WGV6-F1
#
_entry.id   AF-A0A928WGV6-F1
#
_cell.length_a   1.000
_cell.length_b   1.000
_cell.length_c   1.000
_cell.angle_alpha   90.00
_cell.angle_beta   90.00
_cell.angle_gamma   90.00
#
_symmetry.space_group_name_H-M   'P 1'
#
loop_
_entity.id
_entity.type
_entity.pdbx_description
1 polymer ?
#
loop_
_entity_poly.entity_id
_entity_poly.type
_entity_poly.pdbx_seq_one_letter_code
_entity_poly.pdbx_strand_id
1 'polypeptide(L)'
;MDNNQTISCQRKFKYGLGILMGLLAWPLSQALAQPLDLPEPTRIYQLSTPQQLTIPRQQPGEMIPAPISETVRDNQDLLAPVQFNTVIARELPALWQMRVPIDQVGSLYATYELKAGNGQSNRFSSHHRSEQTVNVAIEPLPIIEISRDETTALVQGGALLQFDLANARTAGAYGGVITVTVNQR
;
A
#
# COMPACT_ATOMS: atom_id res chain seq x y z
N MET A 1 23.92 -16.11 68.36
CA MET A 1 23.06 -16.50 67.23
C MET A 1 22.24 -15.28 66.87
N ASP A 2 22.00 -15.12 65.57
CA ASP A 2 21.16 -14.09 64.91
C ASP A 2 21.85 -12.88 64.26
N ASN A 3 21.29 -12.61 63.08
CA ASN A 3 21.33 -11.43 62.22
C ASN A 3 22.53 -11.28 61.28
N ASN A 4 22.42 -11.90 60.10
CA ASN A 4 22.90 -11.29 58.86
C ASN A 4 22.20 -11.88 57.61
N GLN A 5 20.96 -11.46 57.34
CA GLN A 5 20.27 -11.73 56.06
C GLN A 5 19.40 -10.54 55.63
N THR A 6 19.99 -9.37 55.42
CA THR A 6 19.23 -8.20 54.91
C THR A 6 20.01 -7.34 53.93
N ILE A 7 20.76 -7.91 52.97
CA ILE A 7 21.39 -7.09 51.90
C ILE A 7 21.19 -7.67 50.47
N SER A 8 20.51 -8.80 50.28
CA SER A 8 20.47 -9.45 48.96
C SER A 8 19.31 -9.02 48.02
N CYS A 9 18.30 -8.29 48.48
CA CYS A 9 17.07 -8.08 47.69
C CYS A 9 17.08 -6.84 46.77
N GLN A 10 17.87 -5.81 47.07
CA GLN A 10 17.83 -4.55 46.30
C GLN A 10 18.57 -4.59 44.94
N ARG A 11 19.47 -5.56 44.72
CA ARG A 11 20.25 -5.62 43.47
C ARG A 11 19.46 -6.18 42.28
N LYS A 12 18.47 -7.04 42.50
CA LYS A 12 17.69 -7.67 41.41
C LYS A 12 16.62 -6.76 40.81
N PHE A 13 16.17 -5.73 41.53
CA PHE A 13 15.12 -4.83 41.05
C PHE A 13 15.63 -3.82 40.00
N LYS A 14 16.92 -3.46 40.03
CA LYS A 14 17.50 -2.48 39.09
C LYS A 14 17.74 -3.03 37.69
N TYR A 15 17.86 -4.36 37.52
CA TYR A 15 18.06 -4.98 36.21
C TYR A 15 16.76 -5.27 35.46
N GLY A 16 15.62 -5.38 36.15
CA GLY A 16 14.32 -5.59 35.50
C GLY A 16 13.77 -4.34 34.81
N LEU A 17 14.11 -3.14 35.28
CA LEU A 17 13.58 -1.89 34.75
C LEU A 17 14.29 -1.44 33.44
N GLY A 18 15.56 -1.80 33.25
CA GLY A 18 16.34 -1.42 32.06
C GLY A 18 15.92 -2.14 30.78
N ILE A 19 15.38 -3.36 30.90
CA ILE A 19 14.97 -4.18 29.74
C ILE A 19 13.63 -3.68 29.17
N LEU A 20 12.75 -3.06 29.97
CA LEU A 20 11.46 -2.55 29.51
C LEU A 20 11.57 -1.26 28.68
N MET A 21 12.59 -0.42 28.93
CA MET A 21 12.84 0.80 28.16
C MET A 21 13.41 0.54 26.76
N GLY A 22 14.09 -0.60 26.54
CA GLY A 22 14.66 -0.94 25.22
C GLY A 22 13.62 -1.34 24.17
N LEU A 23 12.47 -1.88 24.59
CA LEU A 23 11.40 -2.34 23.69
C LEU A 23 10.48 -1.21 23.19
N LEU A 24 10.45 -0.06 23.87
CA LEU A 24 9.67 1.11 23.46
C LEU A 24 10.40 2.02 22.45
N ALA A 25 11.70 1.80 22.24
CA ALA A 25 12.49 2.52 21.26
C ALA A 25 12.51 1.84 19.88
N TRP A 26 11.72 0.77 19.68
CA TRP A 26 11.57 0.22 18.34
C TRP A 26 10.83 1.25 17.50
N PRO A 27 11.45 1.79 16.43
CA PRO A 27 10.75 2.67 15.52
C PRO A 27 9.61 1.86 14.93
N LEU A 28 8.39 2.15 15.38
CA LEU A 28 7.19 1.74 14.68
C LEU A 28 7.41 2.27 13.26
N SER A 29 7.60 1.37 12.30
CA SER A 29 7.66 1.74 10.89
C SER A 29 6.26 2.21 10.52
N GLN A 30 5.95 3.45 10.87
CA GLN A 30 4.80 4.16 10.34
C GLN A 30 5.06 4.18 8.85
N ALA A 31 4.37 3.31 8.12
CA ALA A 31 4.22 3.45 6.70
C ALA A 31 3.54 4.81 6.50
N LEU A 32 4.36 5.86 6.40
CA LEU A 32 3.91 7.20 6.07
C LEU A 32 3.29 7.08 4.68
N ALA A 33 1.97 7.03 4.62
CA ALA A 33 1.24 7.29 3.41
C ALA A 33 1.74 8.64 2.91
N GLN A 34 2.47 8.66 1.80
CA GLN A 34 2.96 9.90 1.23
C GLN A 34 1.73 10.74 0.88
N PRO A 35 1.52 11.91 1.51
CA PRO A 35 0.39 12.75 1.18
C PRO A 35 0.54 13.13 -0.28
N LEU A 36 -0.43 12.69 -1.08
CA LEU A 36 -0.49 13.06 -2.47
C LEU A 36 -0.96 14.52 -2.50
N ASP A 37 -0.08 15.42 -2.92
CA ASP A 37 -0.39 16.85 -3.01
C ASP A 37 -1.31 17.07 -4.22
N LEU A 38 -2.62 16.98 -3.99
CA LEU A 38 -3.63 17.30 -4.98
C LEU A 38 -4.11 18.74 -4.76
N PRO A 39 -4.15 19.57 -5.82
CA PRO A 39 -4.81 20.86 -5.73
C PRO A 39 -6.31 20.64 -5.49
N GLU A 40 -6.84 21.29 -4.45
CA GLU A 40 -8.26 21.19 -4.14
C GLU A 40 -9.11 21.70 -5.33
N PRO A 41 -10.11 20.93 -5.80
CA PRO A 41 -10.98 21.35 -6.88
C PRO A 41 -11.86 22.54 -6.45
N THR A 42 -11.79 23.61 -7.25
CA THR A 42 -12.51 24.88 -6.98
C THR A 42 -13.91 24.91 -7.58
N ARG A 43 -14.20 24.06 -8.57
CA ARG A 43 -15.49 24.01 -9.28
C ARG A 43 -16.19 22.68 -9.07
N ILE A 44 -17.52 22.71 -9.09
CA ILE A 44 -18.34 21.49 -9.07
C ILE A 44 -18.02 20.66 -10.32
N TYR A 45 -17.83 19.35 -10.12
CA TYR A 45 -17.40 18.36 -11.13
C TYR A 45 -16.00 18.59 -11.71
N GLN A 46 -15.18 19.45 -11.10
CA GLN A 46 -13.78 19.51 -11.43
C GLN A 46 -13.06 18.32 -10.79
N LEU A 47 -12.49 17.45 -11.62
CA LEU A 47 -11.65 16.35 -11.18
C LEU A 47 -10.21 16.85 -11.01
N SER A 48 -9.68 16.69 -9.81
CA SER A 48 -8.25 16.88 -9.52
C SER A 48 -7.58 15.51 -9.44
N THR A 49 -6.47 15.33 -10.15
CA THR A 49 -5.63 14.12 -10.13
C THR A 49 -4.15 14.51 -10.06
N PRO A 50 -3.27 13.69 -9.45
CA PRO A 50 -1.84 13.88 -9.59
C PRO A 50 -1.44 13.68 -11.07
N GLN A 51 -0.44 14.43 -11.53
CA GLN A 51 0.13 14.21 -12.88
C GLN A 51 1.06 13.00 -12.92
N GLN A 52 1.72 12.70 -11.79
CA GLN A 52 2.62 11.58 -11.64
C GLN A 52 2.41 10.92 -10.29
N LEU A 53 2.38 9.60 -10.30
CA LEU A 53 2.25 8.78 -9.11
C LEU A 53 3.44 7.82 -9.05
N THR A 54 4.12 7.78 -7.90
CA THR A 54 5.16 6.80 -7.64
C THR A 54 4.63 5.74 -6.69
N ILE A 55 4.60 4.49 -7.14
CA ILE A 55 4.20 3.36 -6.32
C ILE A 55 5.38 2.96 -5.44
N PRO A 56 5.18 2.77 -4.11
CA PRO A 56 6.23 2.33 -3.22
C PRO A 56 6.88 1.04 -3.71
N ARG A 57 8.22 1.01 -3.65
CA ARG A 57 9.01 -0.17 -4.03
C ARG A 57 8.59 -1.39 -3.23
N GLN A 58 8.76 -2.56 -3.85
CA GLN A 58 8.56 -3.84 -3.19
C GLN A 58 9.53 -4.00 -2.03
N GLN A 59 9.01 -4.41 -0.88
CA GLN A 59 9.80 -4.68 0.32
C GLN A 59 10.17 -6.18 0.35
N PRO A 60 11.35 -6.55 0.89
CA PRO A 60 11.77 -7.96 0.94
C PRO A 60 10.75 -8.90 1.60
N GLY A 61 10.05 -8.41 2.65
CA GLY A 61 9.03 -9.18 3.36
C GLY A 61 7.75 -9.45 2.56
N GLU A 62 7.56 -8.81 1.41
CA GLU A 62 6.38 -9.04 0.56
C GLU A 62 6.59 -10.17 -0.44
N MET A 63 7.86 -10.52 -0.73
CA MET A 63 8.23 -11.55 -1.70
C MET A 63 8.21 -12.95 -1.09
N ILE A 64 8.51 -13.04 0.21
CA ILE A 64 8.55 -14.29 0.94
C ILE A 64 7.22 -14.40 1.71
N PRO A 65 6.36 -15.38 1.41
CA PRO A 65 5.15 -15.59 2.20
C PRO A 65 5.55 -15.84 3.66
N ALA A 66 4.70 -15.43 4.60
CA ALA A 66 4.94 -15.71 6.02
C ALA A 66 5.24 -17.20 6.20
N PRO A 67 6.35 -17.56 6.89
CA PRO A 67 6.78 -18.95 6.96
C PRO A 67 5.68 -19.80 7.59
N ILE A 68 5.17 -20.77 6.81
CA ILE A 68 4.18 -21.74 7.29
C ILE A 68 4.84 -22.70 8.32
N SER A 69 6.16 -22.88 8.22
CA SER A 69 7.00 -23.62 9.16
C SER A 69 8.48 -23.24 8.93
N GLU A 70 9.19 -22.78 9.97
CA GLU A 70 10.65 -22.55 9.90
C GLU A 70 11.45 -23.85 10.05
N THR A 71 10.78 -24.98 10.33
CA THR A 71 11.41 -26.27 10.54
C THR A 71 11.16 -27.20 9.36
N VAL A 72 12.25 -27.73 8.81
CA VAL A 72 12.30 -28.83 7.85
C VAL A 72 11.88 -30.10 8.60
N ARG A 73 10.80 -30.77 8.19
CA ARG A 73 10.28 -31.96 8.86
C ARG A 73 10.86 -33.25 8.26
N ASP A 74 11.23 -33.23 6.98
CA ASP A 74 11.86 -34.36 6.29
C ASP A 74 12.81 -33.92 5.16
N ASN A 75 13.44 -34.89 4.49
CA ASN A 75 14.36 -34.62 3.37
C ASN A 75 13.65 -34.11 2.09
N GLN A 76 12.34 -34.29 1.97
CA GLN A 76 11.59 -33.79 0.80
C GLN A 76 11.40 -32.28 0.90
N ASP A 77 11.25 -31.75 2.12
CA ASP A 77 11.19 -30.31 2.37
C ASP A 77 12.44 -29.57 1.89
N LEU A 78 13.63 -30.20 1.95
CA LEU A 78 14.89 -29.62 1.45
C LEU A 78 14.94 -29.50 -0.08
N LEU A 79 14.13 -30.28 -0.78
CA LEU A 79 14.05 -30.29 -2.25
C LEU A 79 12.82 -29.51 -2.76
N ALA A 80 11.94 -29.07 -1.86
CA ALA A 80 10.77 -28.29 -2.22
C ALA A 80 11.20 -26.93 -2.81
N PRO A 81 10.61 -26.49 -3.92
CA PRO A 81 10.91 -25.19 -4.49
C PRO A 81 10.50 -24.09 -3.51
N VAL A 82 11.33 -23.05 -3.40
CA VAL A 82 10.99 -21.86 -2.61
C VAL A 82 9.73 -21.23 -3.19
N GLN A 83 8.71 -21.08 -2.36
CA GLN A 83 7.48 -20.41 -2.73
C GLN A 83 7.69 -18.90 -2.59
N PHE A 84 7.34 -18.16 -3.64
CA PHE A 84 7.35 -16.71 -3.65
C PHE A 84 5.93 -16.20 -3.77
N ASN A 85 5.64 -15.10 -3.10
CA ASN A 85 4.40 -14.38 -3.36
C ASN A 85 4.52 -13.66 -4.71
N THR A 86 3.76 -14.14 -5.69
CA THR A 86 3.75 -13.55 -7.04
C THR A 86 2.75 -12.42 -7.17
N VAL A 87 1.88 -12.20 -6.17
CA VAL A 87 0.85 -11.15 -6.22
C VAL A 87 1.12 -10.11 -5.15
N ILE A 88 1.34 -8.88 -5.59
CA ILE A 88 1.58 -7.76 -4.67
C ILE A 88 0.45 -6.76 -4.83
N ALA A 89 -0.12 -6.33 -3.71
CA ALA A 89 -1.21 -5.37 -3.69
C ALA A 89 -0.72 -3.99 -3.21
N ARG A 90 -1.23 -2.93 -3.82
CA ARG A 90 -0.97 -1.54 -3.44
C ARG A 90 -2.26 -0.74 -3.46
N GLU A 91 -2.64 -0.25 -2.30
CA GLU A 91 -3.71 0.73 -2.20
C GLU A 91 -3.18 2.11 -2.57
N LEU A 92 -3.94 2.79 -3.41
CA LEU A 92 -3.71 4.16 -3.77
C LEU A 92 -4.95 4.94 -3.34
N PRO A 93 -5.05 5.32 -2.06
CA PRO A 93 -6.12 6.20 -1.59
C PRO A 93 -5.89 7.61 -2.17
N ALA A 94 -6.97 8.39 -2.27
CA ALA A 94 -6.91 9.79 -2.71
C ALA A 94 -6.22 9.99 -4.08
N LEU A 95 -6.42 9.06 -5.03
CA LEU A 95 -5.94 9.23 -6.41
C LEU A 95 -6.59 10.40 -7.12
N TRP A 96 -7.80 10.75 -6.71
CA TRP A 96 -8.52 11.87 -7.28
C TRP A 96 -9.42 12.51 -6.23
N GLN A 97 -9.71 13.78 -6.44
CA GLN A 97 -10.66 14.56 -5.67
C GLN A 97 -11.64 15.25 -6.60
N MET A 98 -12.87 15.41 -6.14
CA MET A 98 -13.90 16.13 -6.88
C MET A 98 -14.84 16.83 -5.90
N ARG A 99 -15.23 18.05 -6.24
CA ARG A 99 -16.30 18.77 -5.54
C ARG A 99 -17.63 18.47 -6.21
N VAL A 100 -18.63 18.05 -5.46
CA VAL A 100 -19.95 17.65 -5.97
C VAL A 100 -21.09 18.21 -5.13
N PRO A 101 -22.32 18.34 -5.67
CA PRO A 101 -23.49 18.63 -4.86
C PRO A 101 -23.72 17.55 -3.81
N ILE A 102 -24.15 17.96 -2.61
CA ILE A 102 -24.29 17.08 -1.44
C ILE A 102 -25.28 15.92 -1.66
N ASP A 103 -26.34 16.16 -2.43
CA ASP A 103 -27.37 15.18 -2.79
C ASP A 103 -26.86 14.10 -3.75
N GLN A 104 -25.71 14.31 -4.39
CA GLN A 104 -25.17 13.42 -5.41
C GLN A 104 -24.05 12.52 -4.90
N VAL A 105 -23.51 12.76 -3.70
CA VAL A 105 -22.36 12.02 -3.15
C VAL A 105 -22.58 10.50 -3.19
N GLY A 106 -23.77 10.03 -2.80
CA GLY A 106 -24.11 8.60 -2.76
C GLY A 106 -24.34 7.95 -4.13
N SER A 107 -24.45 8.75 -5.21
CA SER A 107 -24.69 8.26 -6.58
C SER A 107 -23.40 8.08 -7.39
N LEU A 108 -22.27 8.57 -6.88
CA LEU A 108 -21.01 8.56 -7.60
C LEU A 108 -20.42 7.16 -7.71
N TYR A 109 -19.76 6.89 -8.83
CA TYR A 109 -18.86 5.77 -9.00
C TYR A 109 -17.68 6.16 -9.90
N ALA A 110 -16.55 5.50 -9.69
CA ALA A 110 -15.36 5.69 -10.50
C ALA A 110 -15.01 4.42 -11.27
N THR A 111 -14.57 4.61 -12.50
CA THR A 111 -14.00 3.58 -13.35
C THR A 111 -12.57 3.93 -13.68
N TYR A 112 -11.75 2.90 -13.88
CA TYR A 112 -10.32 3.03 -14.08
C TYR A 112 -9.92 2.24 -15.32
N GLU A 113 -9.10 2.87 -16.17
CA GLU A 113 -8.45 2.22 -17.29
C GLU A 113 -6.95 2.36 -17.13
N LEU A 114 -6.21 1.27 -17.33
CA LEU A 114 -4.74 1.29 -17.32
C LEU A 114 -4.20 0.96 -18.69
N LYS A 115 -3.26 1.79 -19.16
CA LYS A 115 -2.44 1.53 -20.36
C LYS A 115 -0.97 1.55 -20.02
N ALA A 116 -0.24 0.52 -20.43
CA ALA A 116 1.21 0.50 -20.42
C ALA A 116 1.78 1.54 -21.41
N GLY A 117 3.06 1.89 -21.27
CA GLY A 117 3.74 2.77 -22.22
C GLY A 117 3.82 2.22 -23.64
N ASN A 118 3.66 0.90 -23.82
CA ASN A 118 3.57 0.23 -25.11
C ASN A 118 2.12 0.13 -25.66
N GLY A 119 1.13 0.73 -24.98
CA GLY A 119 -0.28 0.75 -25.38
C GLY A 119 -1.11 -0.45 -24.93
N GLN A 120 -0.52 -1.47 -24.30
CA GLN A 120 -1.29 -2.62 -23.80
C GLN A 120 -2.16 -2.25 -22.59
N SER A 121 -3.41 -2.71 -22.58
CA SER A 121 -4.34 -2.51 -21.47
C SER A 121 -4.03 -3.40 -20.27
N ASN A 122 -4.33 -2.91 -19.06
CA ASN A 122 -4.20 -3.62 -17.78
C ASN A 122 -2.78 -4.14 -17.52
N ARG A 123 -1.79 -3.36 -17.96
CA ARG A 123 -0.37 -3.68 -17.83
C ARG A 123 0.45 -2.45 -17.48
N PHE A 124 1.59 -2.71 -16.85
CA PHE A 124 2.73 -1.81 -16.87
C PHE A 124 3.83 -2.36 -17.76
N SER A 125 4.55 -1.49 -18.45
CA SER A 125 5.71 -1.85 -19.27
C SER A 125 7.01 -1.38 -18.61
N SER A 126 8.09 -2.13 -18.81
CA SER A 126 9.41 -1.73 -18.33
C SER A 126 9.88 -0.46 -19.04
N HIS A 127 10.51 0.45 -18.31
CA HIS A 127 11.13 1.65 -18.89
C HIS A 127 12.34 1.34 -19.77
N HIS A 128 13.00 0.18 -19.57
CA HIS A 128 14.17 -0.22 -20.36
C HIS A 128 13.82 -1.12 -21.54
N ARG A 129 12.69 -1.85 -21.46
CA ARG A 129 12.31 -2.89 -22.41
C ARG A 129 10.79 -2.96 -22.56
N SER A 130 10.25 -2.25 -23.54
CA SER A 130 8.80 -2.07 -23.72
C SER A 130 8.01 -3.37 -23.91
N GLU A 131 8.67 -4.45 -24.35
CA GLU A 131 8.08 -5.78 -24.51
C GLU A 131 7.95 -6.54 -23.18
N GLN A 132 8.68 -6.12 -22.13
CA GLN A 132 8.55 -6.67 -20.79
C GLN A 132 7.39 -5.97 -20.08
N THR A 133 6.40 -6.74 -19.68
CA THR A 133 5.20 -6.21 -19.03
C THR A 133 4.81 -6.98 -17.77
N VAL A 134 4.17 -6.28 -16.84
CA VAL A 134 3.54 -6.84 -15.64
C VAL A 134 2.04 -6.65 -15.77
N ASN A 135 1.26 -7.69 -15.52
CA ASN A 135 -0.20 -7.60 -15.49
C ASN A 135 -0.62 -6.88 -14.21
N VAL A 136 -1.60 -5.99 -14.33
CA VAL A 136 -2.12 -5.22 -13.20
C VAL A 136 -3.64 -5.25 -13.25
N ALA A 137 -4.26 -5.82 -12.21
CA ALA A 137 -5.69 -5.68 -11.98
C ALA A 137 -5.94 -4.41 -11.17
N ILE A 138 -7.05 -3.72 -11.49
CA ILE A 138 -7.45 -2.49 -10.81
C ILE A 138 -8.84 -2.69 -10.23
N GLU A 139 -8.96 -2.44 -8.94
CA GLU A 139 -10.23 -2.47 -8.22
C GLU A 139 -10.51 -1.08 -7.62
N PRO A 140 -11.70 -0.50 -7.86
CA PRO A 140 -12.09 0.76 -7.23
C PRO A 140 -12.10 0.65 -5.70
N LEU A 141 -11.47 1.60 -5.01
CA LEU A 141 -11.69 1.80 -3.58
C LEU A 141 -12.98 2.62 -3.35
N PRO A 142 -13.60 2.52 -2.17
CA PRO A 142 -14.75 3.35 -1.82
C PRO A 142 -14.46 4.84 -1.98
N ILE A 143 -15.45 5.58 -2.49
CA ILE A 143 -15.43 7.04 -2.51
C ILE A 143 -15.76 7.51 -1.10
N ILE A 144 -14.96 8.40 -0.55
CA ILE A 144 -15.17 8.97 0.79
C ILE A 144 -15.33 10.48 0.71
N GLU A 145 -16.20 11.01 1.55
CA GLU A 145 -16.34 12.45 1.79
C GLU A 145 -15.22 12.93 2.73
N ILE A 146 -14.49 13.97 2.33
CA ILE A 146 -13.39 14.55 3.12
C ILE A 146 -13.75 15.90 3.72
N SER A 147 -14.65 16.65 3.09
CA SER A 147 -15.23 17.86 3.67
C SER A 147 -16.60 18.17 3.07
N ARG A 148 -17.36 19.02 3.75
CA ARG A 148 -18.73 19.38 3.40
C ARG A 148 -18.99 20.85 3.73
N ASP A 149 -19.68 21.54 2.84
CA ASP A 149 -20.29 22.85 3.08
C ASP A 149 -21.82 22.79 2.93
N GLU A 150 -22.50 23.93 2.93
CA GLU A 150 -23.97 24.00 2.88
C GLU A 150 -24.58 23.39 1.61
N THR A 151 -23.82 23.31 0.52
CA THR A 151 -24.34 22.94 -0.81
C THR A 151 -23.54 21.87 -1.53
N THR A 152 -22.26 21.71 -1.19
CA THR A 152 -21.32 20.82 -1.84
C THR A 152 -20.54 19.99 -0.83
N ALA A 153 -20.03 18.86 -1.31
CA ALA A 153 -19.11 18.00 -0.61
C ALA A 153 -17.85 17.83 -1.46
N LEU A 154 -16.71 17.85 -0.80
CA LEU A 154 -15.45 17.42 -1.38
C LEU A 154 -15.30 15.93 -1.11
N VAL A 155 -15.24 15.15 -2.18
CA VAL A 155 -15.06 13.70 -2.13
C VAL A 155 -13.71 13.31 -2.73
N GLN A 156 -13.20 12.17 -2.29
CA GLN A 156 -12.01 11.56 -2.86
C GLN A 156 -12.25 10.08 -3.15
N GLY A 157 -11.56 9.56 -4.16
CA GLY A 157 -11.55 8.15 -4.47
C GLY A 157 -10.15 7.63 -4.74
N GLY A 158 -10.04 6.31 -4.84
CA GLY A 158 -8.78 5.61 -5.00
C GLY A 158 -8.96 4.27 -5.71
N ALA A 159 -7.86 3.55 -5.87
CA ALA A 159 -7.88 2.22 -6.44
C ALA A 159 -6.87 1.30 -5.72
N LEU A 160 -7.20 0.01 -5.68
CA LEU A 160 -6.28 -1.06 -5.33
C LEU A 160 -5.67 -1.59 -6.63
N LEU A 161 -4.33 -1.61 -6.68
CA LEU A 161 -3.59 -2.24 -7.77
C LEU A 161 -3.07 -3.59 -7.31
N GLN A 162 -3.35 -4.64 -8.08
CA GLN A 162 -2.81 -5.98 -7.85
C GLN A 162 -1.84 -6.33 -8.99
N PHE A 163 -0.57 -6.44 -8.65
CA PHE A 163 0.52 -6.80 -9.56
C PHE A 163 0.68 -8.30 -9.62
N ASP A 164 0.54 -8.89 -10.81
CA ASP A 164 0.91 -10.29 -11.04
C ASP A 164 2.33 -10.37 -11.61
N LEU A 165 3.25 -10.82 -10.77
CA LEU A 165 4.67 -10.95 -11.02
C LEU A 165 5.07 -12.34 -11.49
N ALA A 166 4.13 -13.28 -11.64
CA ALA A 166 4.45 -14.67 -12.02
C ALA A 166 5.21 -14.75 -13.36
N ASN A 167 4.99 -13.77 -14.24
CA ASN A 167 5.62 -13.67 -15.56
C ASN A 167 6.66 -12.54 -15.66
N ALA A 168 6.96 -11.84 -14.56
CA ALA A 168 7.94 -10.77 -14.55
C ALA A 168 9.36 -11.34 -14.64
N ARG A 169 9.97 -11.29 -15.84
CA ARG A 169 11.29 -11.89 -16.09
C ARG A 169 12.47 -10.97 -15.77
N THR A 170 12.22 -9.67 -15.67
CA THR A 170 13.27 -8.65 -15.56
C THR A 170 12.96 -7.70 -14.40
N ALA A 171 13.93 -7.51 -13.51
CA ALA A 171 13.85 -6.49 -12.47
C ALA A 171 14.00 -5.07 -13.08
N GLY A 172 13.35 -4.08 -12.50
CA GLY A 172 13.50 -2.69 -12.92
C GLY A 172 12.27 -1.83 -12.64
N ALA A 173 12.26 -0.63 -13.22
CA ALA A 173 11.13 0.28 -13.16
C ALA A 173 10.09 -0.08 -14.24
N TYR A 174 8.83 -0.13 -13.82
CA TYR A 174 7.66 -0.36 -14.66
C TYR A 174 6.68 0.78 -14.46
N GLY A 175 5.94 1.13 -15.52
CA GLY A 175 4.97 2.21 -15.46
C GLY A 175 3.91 2.13 -16.54
N GLY A 176 2.94 3.04 -16.43
CA GLY A 176 1.81 3.20 -17.34
C GLY A 176 0.99 4.44 -16.97
N VAL A 177 -0.12 4.61 -17.66
CA VAL A 177 -1.06 5.72 -17.49
C VAL A 177 -2.38 5.14 -16.98
N ILE A 178 -2.81 5.63 -15.81
CA ILE A 178 -4.13 5.33 -15.25
C ILE A 178 -5.06 6.48 -15.64
N THR A 179 -6.14 6.16 -16.33
CA THR A 179 -7.24 7.10 -16.64
C THR A 179 -8.36 6.85 -15.65
N VAL A 180 -8.82 7.92 -14.99
CA VAL A 180 -9.94 7.88 -14.05
C VAL A 180 -11.14 8.55 -14.69
N THR A 181 -12.29 7.89 -14.68
CA THR A 181 -13.57 8.49 -15.08
C THR A 181 -14.56 8.37 -13.93
N VAL A 182 -15.08 9.50 -13.46
CA VAL A 182 -16.07 9.54 -12.38
C VAL A 182 -17.42 9.92 -12.97
N ASN A 183 -18.44 9.10 -12.66
CA ASN A 183 -19.80 9.22 -13.20
C ASN A 183 -20.83 9.15 -12.08
N GLN A 184 -22.08 9.47 -12.43
CA GLN A 184 -23.26 9.31 -11.59
C GLN A 184 -24.09 8.13 -12.10
N ARG A 185 -24.69 7.38 -11.17
CA ARG A 185 -25.60 6.28 -11.47
C ARG A 185 -26.96 6.76 -11.96
#